data_AF-A0A7W1VVR3-F1
#
_entry.id   AF-A0A7W1VVR3-F1
#
_cell.length_a   1.000
_cell.length_b   1.000
_cell.length_c   1.000
_cell.angle_alpha   90.00
_cell.angle_beta   90.00
_cell.angle_gamma   90.00
#
_symmetry.space_group_name_H-M   'P 1'
#
loop_
_entity.id
_entity.type
_entity.pdbx_description
1 polymer ?
#
loop_
_entity_poly.entity_id
_entity_poly.type
_entity_poly.pdbx_seq_one_letter_code
_entity_poly.pdbx_strand_id
1 'polypeptide(L)'
;MKFFGKSFLAVQLIAGLLFVTSVQALTVEQIRKMPDLTPEKFASLFSDFKFRFHDEVQDFQTFLSSKSGDCDDYATLAAEILSERGYTPRLIAVRMKGETHVVCYIQETGSYLDYNFRKDAKKLVPSSHVLTDIARSVADSFSKDWIATYEFTFSKREKVKRLVNQIIYPRQNPA
;
A
#
# COMPACT_ATOMS: atom_id res chain seq x y z
N MET A 1 -25.61 -53.53 -53.06
CA MET A 1 -25.81 -52.07 -52.96
C MET A 1 -24.85 -51.55 -51.89
N LYS A 2 -23.91 -50.65 -52.29
CA LYS A 2 -23.16 -49.58 -51.57
C LYS A 2 -23.06 -49.66 -50.02
N PHE A 3 -21.98 -49.36 -49.29
CA PHE A 3 -20.61 -48.81 -49.50
C PHE A 3 -19.88 -48.95 -48.13
N PHE A 4 -18.54 -49.04 -48.14
CA PHE A 4 -17.49 -48.60 -47.17
C PHE A 4 -17.89 -48.12 -45.75
N GLY A 5 -17.13 -48.33 -44.66
CA GLY A 5 -15.74 -48.79 -44.51
C GLY A 5 -15.22 -48.57 -43.07
N LYS A 6 -13.97 -49.04 -42.82
CA LYS A 6 -12.85 -48.49 -42.00
C LYS A 6 -13.22 -47.47 -40.89
N SER A 7 -12.65 -47.41 -39.69
CA SER A 7 -11.41 -47.93 -39.09
C SER A 7 -11.33 -47.33 -37.67
N PHE A 8 -10.52 -47.96 -36.81
CA PHE A 8 -9.67 -47.37 -35.76
C PHE A 8 -10.27 -46.59 -34.55
N LEU A 9 -9.89 -47.12 -33.38
CA LEU A 9 -9.60 -46.46 -32.10
C LEU A 9 -9.31 -44.95 -32.17
N ALA A 10 -9.90 -44.19 -31.24
CA ALA A 10 -9.16 -43.21 -30.43
C ALA A 10 -9.99 -42.76 -29.21
N VAL A 11 -9.67 -43.30 -28.04
CA VAL A 11 -10.01 -42.71 -26.73
C VAL A 11 -9.17 -41.44 -26.60
N GLN A 12 -9.78 -40.27 -26.71
CA GLN A 12 -9.12 -39.00 -26.43
C GLN A 12 -9.37 -38.62 -24.96
N LEU A 13 -8.45 -39.06 -24.12
CA LEU A 13 -8.27 -38.58 -22.76
C LEU A 13 -7.77 -37.12 -22.84
N ILE A 14 -8.65 -36.14 -22.62
CA ILE A 14 -8.22 -34.73 -22.50
C ILE A 14 -7.55 -34.59 -21.14
N ALA A 15 -6.23 -34.80 -21.11
CA ALA A 15 -5.38 -34.42 -19.99
C ALA A 15 -5.29 -32.88 -19.96
N GLY A 16 -6.17 -32.25 -19.18
CA GLY A 16 -6.06 -30.83 -18.86
C GLY A 16 -4.77 -30.58 -18.08
N LEU A 17 -3.71 -30.15 -18.76
CA LEU A 17 -2.56 -29.52 -18.12
C LEU A 17 -3.05 -28.22 -17.46
N LEU A 18 -3.44 -28.32 -16.18
CA LEU A 18 -3.46 -27.18 -15.29
C LEU A 18 -2.02 -26.74 -15.11
N PHE A 19 -1.57 -25.79 -15.94
CA PHE A 19 -0.40 -24.99 -15.61
C PHE A 19 -0.76 -24.18 -14.36
N VAL A 20 -0.43 -24.73 -13.19
CA VAL A 20 -0.35 -23.97 -11.95
C VAL A 20 0.86 -23.04 -12.12
N THR A 21 0.66 -21.88 -12.74
CA THR A 21 1.65 -20.81 -12.64
C THR A 21 1.77 -20.48 -11.17
N SER A 22 2.89 -20.84 -10.54
CA SER A 22 3.19 -20.35 -9.21
C SER A 22 3.24 -18.83 -9.32
N VAL A 23 2.21 -18.17 -8.77
CA VAL A 23 2.22 -16.72 -8.64
C VAL A 23 3.32 -16.42 -7.63
N GLN A 24 4.52 -16.15 -8.13
CA GLN A 24 5.63 -15.76 -7.27
C GLN A 24 5.21 -14.51 -6.50
N ALA A 25 5.42 -14.55 -5.19
CA ALA A 25 5.19 -13.39 -4.34
C ALA A 25 6.03 -12.21 -4.88
N LEU A 26 5.43 -11.03 -4.90
CA LEU A 26 6.14 -9.79 -5.20
C LEU A 26 7.28 -9.62 -4.18
N THR A 27 8.44 -9.19 -4.63
CA THR A 27 9.62 -8.97 -3.77
C THR A 27 10.06 -7.51 -3.84
N VAL A 28 10.75 -7.06 -2.79
CA VAL A 28 11.31 -5.70 -2.75
C VAL A 28 12.24 -5.46 -3.95
N GLU A 29 13.05 -6.45 -4.31
CA GLU A 29 13.97 -6.37 -5.43
C GLU A 29 13.25 -6.24 -6.79
N GLN A 30 12.13 -6.94 -6.98
CA GLN A 30 11.32 -6.78 -8.18
C GLN A 30 10.75 -5.37 -8.29
N ILE A 31 10.24 -4.80 -7.19
CA ILE A 31 9.73 -3.42 -7.17
C ILE A 31 10.86 -2.44 -7.48
N ARG A 32 12.04 -2.62 -6.86
CA ARG A 32 13.24 -1.80 -7.10
C ARG A 32 13.73 -1.85 -8.55
N LYS A 33 13.51 -2.95 -9.25
CA LYS A 33 13.91 -3.10 -10.66
C LYS A 33 12.90 -2.57 -11.68
N MET A 34 11.72 -2.11 -11.26
CA MET A 34 10.72 -1.55 -12.18
C MET A 34 11.21 -0.19 -12.75
N PRO A 35 11.58 -0.09 -14.04
CA PRO A 35 12.27 1.11 -14.55
C PRO A 35 11.43 2.38 -14.50
N ASP A 36 10.10 2.26 -14.52
CA ASP A 36 9.12 3.33 -14.66
C ASP A 36 8.20 3.45 -13.44
N LEU A 37 8.71 3.08 -12.26
CA LEU A 37 7.97 3.09 -10.99
C LEU A 37 7.61 4.52 -10.57
N THR A 38 6.32 4.84 -10.67
CA THR A 38 5.71 6.07 -10.13
C THR A 38 4.95 5.75 -8.84
N PRO A 39 4.57 6.76 -8.02
CA PRO A 39 3.71 6.54 -6.84
C PRO A 39 2.39 5.83 -7.17
N GLU A 40 1.74 6.19 -8.28
CA GLU A 40 0.49 5.54 -8.73
C GLU A 40 0.72 4.06 -9.10
N LYS A 41 1.81 3.76 -9.81
CA LYS A 41 2.16 2.38 -10.16
C LYS A 41 2.54 1.58 -8.93
N PHE A 42 3.32 2.15 -8.02
CA PHE A 42 3.63 1.54 -6.73
C PHE A 42 2.34 1.16 -6.01
N ALA A 43 1.40 2.10 -5.86
CA ALA A 43 0.14 1.85 -5.17
C ALA A 43 -0.70 0.74 -5.83
N SER A 44 -0.67 0.67 -7.16
CA SER A 44 -1.41 -0.34 -7.94
C SER A 44 -0.94 -1.78 -7.65
N LEU A 45 0.31 -1.98 -7.23
CA LEU A 45 0.87 -3.30 -6.89
C LEU A 45 0.15 -3.98 -5.72
N PHE A 46 -0.59 -3.23 -4.90
CA PHE A 46 -1.19 -3.71 -3.66
C PHE A 46 -2.71 -3.88 -3.77
N SER A 47 -3.27 -3.81 -4.99
CA SER A 47 -4.72 -3.84 -5.21
C SER A 47 -5.39 -5.14 -4.76
N ASP A 48 -4.67 -6.26 -4.76
CA ASP A 48 -5.14 -7.56 -4.28
C ASP A 48 -4.77 -7.87 -2.83
N PHE A 49 -4.08 -6.95 -2.14
CA PHE A 49 -3.64 -7.17 -0.76
C PHE A 49 -4.79 -7.00 0.25
N LYS A 50 -4.69 -7.70 1.38
CA LYS A 50 -5.68 -7.69 2.47
C LYS A 50 -5.22 -6.79 3.62
N PHE A 51 -6.19 -6.20 4.30
CA PHE A 51 -5.92 -5.49 5.54
C PHE A 51 -5.87 -6.49 6.69
N ARG A 52 -4.83 -6.40 7.51
CA ARG A 52 -4.68 -7.14 8.77
C ARG A 52 -3.86 -6.27 9.72
N PHE A 53 -4.51 -5.82 10.79
CA PHE A 53 -3.85 -5.11 11.88
C PHE A 53 -2.91 -6.01 12.67
N HIS A 54 -1.83 -5.42 13.17
CA HIS A 54 -0.88 -6.01 14.12
C HIS A 54 -0.16 -4.86 14.86
N ASP A 55 0.57 -5.19 15.93
CA ASP A 55 1.11 -4.16 16.84
C ASP A 55 2.45 -3.55 16.36
N GLU A 56 3.12 -4.18 15.39
CA GLU A 56 4.48 -3.83 14.98
C GLU A 56 4.64 -3.84 13.46
N VAL A 57 5.34 -2.83 12.91
CA VAL A 57 5.65 -2.78 11.47
C VAL A 57 6.35 -4.06 11.02
N GLN A 58 5.69 -4.82 10.14
CA GLN A 58 6.19 -6.06 9.58
C GLN A 58 7.46 -5.80 8.77
N ASP A 59 8.28 -6.83 8.61
CA ASP A 59 9.31 -6.76 7.59
C ASP A 59 8.66 -6.75 6.19
N PHE A 60 9.33 -6.09 5.24
CA PHE A 60 8.80 -5.91 3.89
C PHE A 60 8.58 -7.23 3.15
N GLN A 61 9.39 -8.26 3.43
CA GLN A 61 9.25 -9.56 2.77
C GLN A 61 8.00 -10.29 3.26
N THR A 62 7.69 -10.21 4.55
CA THR A 62 6.47 -10.74 5.17
C THR A 62 5.24 -10.02 4.66
N PHE A 63 5.25 -8.69 4.62
CA PHE A 63 4.13 -7.91 4.08
C PHE A 63 3.84 -8.28 2.62
N LEU A 64 4.87 -8.35 1.77
CA LEU A 64 4.72 -8.67 0.35
C LEU A 64 4.35 -10.14 0.09
N SER A 65 4.96 -11.07 0.82
CA SER A 65 4.71 -12.51 0.62
C SER A 65 3.35 -12.96 1.15
N SER A 66 2.89 -12.40 2.26
CA SER A 66 1.57 -12.70 2.81
C SER A 66 0.43 -12.00 2.06
N LYS A 67 0.75 -10.99 1.25
CA LYS A 67 -0.21 -10.06 0.64
C LYS A 67 -1.19 -9.49 1.66
N SER A 68 -0.73 -9.24 2.89
CA SER A 68 -1.57 -8.81 3.99
C SER A 68 -0.78 -8.01 5.01
N GLY A 69 -1.32 -6.88 5.43
CA GLY A 69 -0.69 -5.98 6.39
C GLY A 69 -1.59 -4.80 6.71
N ASP A 70 -1.03 -3.74 7.26
CA ASP A 70 -1.77 -2.54 7.64
C ASP A 70 -1.20 -1.25 7.01
N CYS A 71 -1.66 -0.11 7.51
CA CYS A 71 -1.24 1.20 7.02
C CYS A 71 0.25 1.50 7.30
N ASP A 72 0.83 0.96 8.37
CA ASP A 72 2.22 1.18 8.72
C ASP A 72 3.17 0.40 7.79
N ASP A 73 2.87 -0.88 7.55
CA ASP A 73 3.66 -1.73 6.64
C ASP A 73 3.75 -1.08 5.25
N TYR A 74 2.58 -0.66 4.74
CA TYR A 74 2.46 -0.06 3.43
C TYR A 74 3.16 1.29 3.35
N ALA A 75 2.90 2.20 4.29
CA ALA A 75 3.47 3.54 4.25
C ALA A 75 5.00 3.52 4.39
N THR A 76 5.53 2.68 5.27
CA THR A 76 6.99 2.55 5.45
C THR A 76 7.68 1.91 4.25
N LEU A 77 7.06 0.91 3.61
CA LEU A 77 7.55 0.36 2.34
C LEU A 77 7.52 1.42 1.23
N ALA A 78 6.43 2.18 1.11
CA ALA A 78 6.29 3.25 0.14
C ALA A 78 7.37 4.31 0.32
N ALA A 79 7.58 4.76 1.55
CA ALA A 79 8.59 5.77 1.86
C ALA A 79 10.00 5.30 1.50
N GLU A 80 10.37 4.06 1.82
CA GLU A 80 11.68 3.55 1.40
C GLU A 80 11.80 3.50 -0.12
N ILE A 81 10.90 2.79 -0.79
CA ILE A 81 11.04 2.48 -2.21
C ILE A 81 10.98 3.75 -3.06
N LEU A 82 10.09 4.69 -2.72
CA LEU A 82 9.95 5.92 -3.49
C LEU A 82 11.10 6.90 -3.20
N SER A 83 11.65 6.93 -1.99
CA SER A 83 12.85 7.73 -1.71
C SER A 83 14.07 7.28 -2.51
N GLU A 84 14.26 5.97 -2.68
CA GLU A 84 15.30 5.40 -3.54
C GLU A 84 15.12 5.77 -5.03
N ARG A 85 13.92 6.22 -5.42
CA ARG A 85 13.60 6.71 -6.77
C ARG A 85 13.62 8.23 -6.90
N GLY A 86 14.11 8.94 -5.88
CA GLY A 86 14.25 10.39 -5.91
C GLY A 86 12.97 11.16 -5.61
N TYR A 87 11.92 10.50 -5.12
CA TYR A 87 10.78 11.18 -4.52
C TYR A 87 11.09 11.59 -3.08
N THR A 88 10.30 12.51 -2.54
CA THR A 88 10.42 13.00 -1.16
C THR A 88 9.20 12.58 -0.34
N PRO A 89 9.18 11.33 0.16
CA PRO A 89 8.09 10.82 0.97
C PRO A 89 8.14 11.35 2.41
N ARG A 90 6.97 11.53 3.00
CA ARG A 90 6.78 11.92 4.40
C ARG A 90 5.80 10.96 5.06
N LEU A 91 6.23 10.28 6.12
CA LEU A 91 5.35 9.41 6.91
C LEU A 91 4.58 10.26 7.91
N ILE A 92 3.26 10.24 7.81
CA ILE A 92 2.39 11.09 8.61
C ILE A 92 1.42 10.19 9.38
N ALA A 93 1.43 10.33 10.70
CA ALA A 93 0.45 9.72 11.58
C ALA A 93 -0.68 10.70 11.86
N VAL A 94 -1.92 10.21 11.79
CA VAL A 94 -3.13 10.94 12.14
C VAL A 94 -3.84 10.15 13.23
N ARG A 95 -3.89 10.74 14.42
CA ARG A 95 -4.58 10.16 15.58
C ARG A 95 -6.02 10.64 15.58
N MET A 96 -6.95 9.70 15.61
CA MET A 96 -8.38 9.93 15.73
C MET A 96 -8.90 9.24 16.99
N LYS A 97 -10.16 9.49 17.36
CA LYS A 97 -10.74 8.79 18.51
C LYS A 97 -10.83 7.29 18.22
N GLY A 98 -10.08 6.50 19.00
CA GLY A 98 -10.09 5.03 18.94
C GLY A 98 -9.18 4.40 17.89
N GLU A 99 -8.44 5.19 17.09
CA GLU A 99 -7.51 4.65 16.09
C GLU A 99 -6.40 5.64 15.74
N THR A 100 -5.32 5.13 15.17
CA THR A 100 -4.27 5.94 14.52
C THR A 100 -4.09 5.39 13.13
N HIS A 101 -4.04 6.28 12.15
CA HIS A 101 -3.84 5.93 10.75
C HIS A 101 -2.54 6.55 10.24
N VAL A 102 -1.85 5.83 9.36
CA VAL A 102 -0.59 6.29 8.78
C VAL A 102 -0.71 6.36 7.27
N VAL A 103 -0.25 7.48 6.71
CA VAL A 103 -0.19 7.70 5.27
C VAL A 103 1.23 8.09 4.85
N CYS A 104 1.55 7.88 3.57
CA CYS A 104 2.80 8.32 2.98
C CYS A 104 2.52 9.47 1.99
N TYR A 105 2.84 10.71 2.38
CA TYR A 105 2.69 11.88 1.52
C TYR A 105 3.89 12.01 0.58
N ILE A 106 3.65 12.22 -0.71
CA ILE A 106 4.69 12.39 -1.73
C ILE A 106 4.70 13.85 -2.19
N GLN A 107 5.81 14.56 -1.97
CA GLN A 107 5.87 16.00 -2.25
C GLN A 107 5.68 16.32 -3.72
N GLU A 108 6.28 15.53 -4.61
CA GLU A 108 6.33 15.79 -6.04
C GLU A 108 4.96 15.69 -6.70
N THR A 109 4.07 14.86 -6.15
CA THR A 109 2.72 14.67 -6.69
C THR A 109 1.66 15.46 -5.93
N GLY A 110 2.00 16.11 -4.81
CA GLY A 110 1.02 16.85 -4.00
C GLY A 110 -0.10 15.97 -3.47
N SER A 111 0.22 14.75 -3.05
CA SER A 111 -0.78 13.72 -2.70
C SER A 111 -0.24 12.74 -1.68
N TYR A 112 -1.13 12.06 -0.96
CA TYR A 112 -0.75 10.93 -0.12
C TYR A 112 -1.22 9.59 -0.68
N LEU A 113 -0.44 8.57 -0.34
CA LEU A 113 -0.74 7.16 -0.51
C LEU A 113 -1.40 6.64 0.77
N ASP A 114 -2.54 5.99 0.61
CA ASP A 114 -3.32 5.41 1.70
C ASP A 114 -3.62 3.95 1.41
N TYR A 115 -3.21 3.06 2.33
CA TYR A 115 -3.45 1.64 2.18
C TYR A 115 -4.93 1.27 2.19
N ASN A 116 -5.80 2.07 2.79
CA ASN A 116 -7.25 1.83 2.77
C ASN A 116 -7.83 1.99 1.36
N PHE A 117 -7.24 2.86 0.53
CA PHE A 117 -7.64 3.04 -0.87
C PHE A 117 -6.89 2.13 -1.84
N ARG A 118 -6.14 1.13 -1.36
CA ARG A 118 -5.38 0.20 -2.21
C ARG A 118 -6.24 -0.47 -3.28
N LYS A 119 -7.54 -0.66 -3.04
CA LYS A 119 -8.47 -1.29 -3.99
C LYS A 119 -9.13 -0.31 -4.96
N ASP A 120 -9.02 0.99 -4.71
CA ASP A 120 -9.77 2.00 -5.45
C ASP A 120 -9.12 2.27 -6.81
N ALA A 121 -9.88 2.84 -7.76
CA ALA A 121 -9.35 3.17 -9.07
C ALA A 121 -8.38 4.36 -9.03
N LYS A 122 -8.61 5.32 -8.11
CA LYS A 122 -7.74 6.47 -7.87
C LYS A 122 -6.84 6.14 -6.68
N LYS A 123 -5.54 5.95 -6.90
CA LYS A 123 -4.63 5.52 -5.82
C LYS A 123 -4.02 6.67 -5.04
N LEU A 124 -3.80 7.80 -5.69
CA LEU A 124 -3.29 9.02 -5.06
C LEU A 124 -4.45 9.90 -4.58
N VAL A 125 -4.37 10.33 -3.33
CA VAL A 125 -5.31 11.29 -2.76
C VAL A 125 -4.67 12.67 -2.75
N PRO A 126 -5.15 13.62 -3.58
CA PRO A 126 -4.60 14.97 -3.61
C PRO A 126 -4.73 15.65 -2.25
N SER A 127 -3.68 16.31 -1.79
CA SER A 127 -3.71 17.09 -0.55
C SER A 127 -2.64 18.17 -0.54
N SER A 128 -2.85 19.19 0.29
CA SER A 128 -1.82 20.18 0.61
C SER A 128 -0.64 19.52 1.33
N HIS A 129 0.55 20.13 1.29
CA HIS A 129 1.71 19.67 2.06
C HIS A 129 1.60 19.97 3.56
N VAL A 130 0.58 20.72 3.98
CA VAL A 130 0.35 21.15 5.36
C VAL A 130 -0.26 19.99 6.17
N LEU A 131 0.39 19.63 7.28
CA LEU A 131 -0.01 18.48 8.12
C LEU A 131 -1.48 18.53 8.58
N THR A 132 -2.01 19.71 8.91
CA THR A 132 -3.42 19.85 9.33
C THR A 132 -4.42 19.57 8.20
N ASP A 133 -4.05 19.86 6.95
CA ASP A 133 -4.92 19.61 5.80
C ASP A 133 -4.91 18.12 5.44
N ILE A 134 -3.74 17.48 5.54
CA ILE A 134 -3.60 16.02 5.40
C ILE A 134 -4.39 15.32 6.51
N ALA A 135 -4.24 15.75 7.77
CA ALA A 135 -4.95 15.17 8.90
C ALA A 135 -6.47 15.31 8.77
N ARG A 136 -6.96 16.46 8.30
CA ARG A 136 -8.39 16.67 8.00
C ARG A 136 -8.86 15.71 6.90
N SER A 137 -8.16 15.69 5.76
CA SER A 137 -8.50 14.81 4.63
C SER A 137 -8.54 13.32 5.02
N VAL A 138 -7.56 12.88 5.81
CA VAL A 138 -7.52 11.52 6.35
C VAL A 138 -8.71 11.29 7.28
N ALA A 139 -8.93 12.17 8.27
CA ALA A 139 -9.99 11.97 9.25
C ALA A 139 -11.40 11.99 8.62
N ASP A 140 -11.61 12.85 7.63
CA ASP A 140 -12.84 12.90 6.83
C ASP A 140 -13.13 11.56 6.15
N SER A 141 -12.10 10.85 5.65
CA SER A 141 -12.26 9.53 5.04
C SER A 141 -12.71 8.44 6.03
N PHE A 142 -12.47 8.64 7.33
CA PHE A 142 -12.96 7.79 8.40
C PHE A 142 -14.27 8.31 9.02
N SER A 143 -14.79 9.45 8.53
CA SER A 143 -15.92 10.16 9.14
C SER A 143 -15.71 10.45 10.63
N LYS A 144 -14.49 10.91 10.98
CA LYS A 144 -14.07 11.19 12.36
C LYS A 144 -13.37 12.53 12.47
N ASP A 145 -13.31 13.05 13.69
CA ASP A 145 -12.39 14.13 14.05
C ASP A 145 -10.99 13.58 14.34
N TRP A 146 -9.96 14.35 13.98
CA TRP A 146 -8.58 14.09 14.39
C TRP A 146 -8.24 14.84 15.67
N ILE A 147 -7.38 14.23 16.49
CA ILE A 147 -6.97 14.70 17.81
C ILE A 147 -5.52 15.21 17.77
N ALA A 148 -4.68 14.55 16.97
CA ALA A 148 -3.30 14.96 16.79
C ALA A 148 -2.76 14.43 15.46
N THR A 149 -1.75 15.11 14.90
CA THR A 149 -0.99 14.61 13.75
C THR A 149 0.49 14.96 13.89
N TYR A 150 1.35 14.12 13.33
CA TYR A 150 2.78 14.37 13.31
C TYR A 150 3.46 13.61 12.18
N GLU A 151 4.60 14.13 11.77
CA GLU A 151 5.53 13.45 10.86
C GLU A 151 6.55 12.62 11.66
N PHE A 152 6.89 11.45 11.14
CA PHE A 152 7.89 10.57 11.75
C PHE A 152 8.83 9.95 10.71
N THR A 153 9.96 9.43 11.17
CA THR A 153 10.81 8.49 10.41
C THR A 153 10.69 7.10 11.00
N PHE A 154 10.95 6.07 10.19
CA PHE A 154 10.97 4.70 10.66
C PHE A 154 12.35 4.07 10.40
N SER A 155 12.98 3.56 11.46
CA SER A 155 14.22 2.79 11.37
C SER A 155 13.88 1.31 11.30
N LYS A 156 14.12 0.68 10.15
CA LYS A 156 13.91 -0.77 10.00
C LYS A 156 14.83 -1.62 10.86
N ARG A 157 16.07 -1.16 11.06
CA ARG A 157 17.06 -1.86 11.88
C ARG A 157 16.65 -1.90 13.35
N GLU A 158 16.14 -0.78 13.85
CA GLU A 158 15.77 -0.64 15.26
C GLU A 158 14.30 -0.98 15.52
N LYS A 159 13.49 -1.06 14.45
CA LYS A 159 12.02 -1.16 14.52
C LYS A 159 11.37 -0.02 15.32
N VAL A 160 11.94 1.18 15.20
CA VAL A 160 11.51 2.37 15.97
C VAL A 160 10.99 3.46 15.03
N LYS A 161 9.84 4.06 15.41
CA LYS A 161 9.32 5.31 14.85
C LYS A 161 9.87 6.51 15.63
N ARG A 162 10.41 7.52 14.95
CA ARG A 162 10.99 8.72 15.56
C ARG A 162 10.28 9.98 15.06
N LEU A 163 9.82 10.81 15.97
CA LEU A 163 9.21 12.10 15.64
C LEU A 163 10.20 12.99 14.88
N VAL A 164 9.78 13.61 13.78
CA VAL A 164 10.63 14.51 12.98
C VAL A 164 10.68 15.93 13.56
N ASN A 165 9.61 16.38 14.22
CA ASN A 165 9.56 17.73 14.78
C ASN A 165 8.65 17.82 16.02
N GLN A 166 7.36 18.07 15.82
CA GLN A 166 6.40 18.28 16.88
C GLN A 166 5.07 17.62 16.55
N ILE A 167 4.27 17.42 17.59
CA ILE A 167 2.88 16.99 17.49
C ILE A 167 2.02 18.22 17.28
N ILE A 168 1.13 18.16 16.28
CA ILE A 168 0.17 19.21 15.96
C ILE A 168 -1.20 18.76 16.44
N TYR A 169 -1.97 19.68 17.01
CA TYR A 169 -3.33 19.48 17.49
C TYR A 169 -4.31 20.32 16.65
N PRO A 170 -5.59 19.93 16.52
CA PRO A 170 -6.59 20.77 15.88
C PRO A 170 -6.69 22.09 16.66
N ARG A 171 -6.85 23.22 15.95
CA ARG A 171 -7.16 24.48 16.64
C ARG A 171 -8.48 24.28 17.39
N GLN A 172 -8.49 24.56 18.68
CA GLN A 172 -9.74 24.70 19.40
C GLN A 172 -10.46 25.90 18.78
N ASN A 173 -11.64 25.67 18.18
CA ASN A 173 -12.54 26.79 17.94
C ASN A 173 -12.88 27.37 19.32
N PRO A 174 -12.74 28.68 19.55
CA PRO A 174 -13.35 29.29 20.72
C PRO A 174 -14.85 28.96 20.64
N ALA A 175 -15.34 28.32 21.69
CA ALA A 175 -16.76 28.03 21.88
C ALA A 175 -17.58 29.33 21.92
#